data_AF-D4B0M6-F1
#
_entry.id   AF-D4B0M6-F1
#
_cell.length_a   1.000
_cell.length_b   1.000
_cell.length_c   1.000
_cell.angle_alpha   90.00
_cell.angle_beta   90.00
_cell.angle_gamma   90.00
#
_symmetry.space_group_name_H-M   'P 1'
#
loop_
_entity.id
_entity.type
_entity.pdbx_description
1 polymer ?
#
loop_
_entity_poly.entity_id
_entity_poly.type
_entity_poly.pdbx_seq_one_letter_code
_entity_poly.pdbx_strand_id
1 'polypeptide(L)'
;MAYQRTTADATHCCVADSKLLTGLPEGTPIVKYTNMKKLKNIIDTQSLDCSADSSKSPFLIVTCVDDNFFKALDEAYPDSGPRITYNFEEGGPTVILEVMKSTAHEMATGRLHMEIILKLGNMGVEYELVSMNESEIHSLNKTWRKQPDLAFGLEGHTRWPVLVIETGMSETQQKLAIDAQGWLEAQGSDTKAVITINIDKHSPHITFQRWEHEDTRHATRSRHPHGSVVQTVEVFHKGVTTRATGELIIPFEKVFGRVRHGRKEADIIITKNQLIRLGQLVWAEQRFM
;
A
#
# COMPACT_ATOMS: atom_id res chain seq x y z
N MET A 1 37.39 -6.80 45.21
CA MET A 1 38.14 -7.16 43.99
C MET A 1 37.13 -7.37 42.88
N ALA A 2 37.35 -6.70 41.75
CA ALA A 2 36.37 -6.45 40.71
C ALA A 2 36.03 -7.71 39.91
N TYR A 3 34.73 -7.92 39.66
CA TYR A 3 34.24 -8.78 38.59
C TYR A 3 34.11 -7.91 37.33
N GLN A 4 35.04 -8.07 36.39
CA GLN A 4 34.89 -7.55 35.04
C GLN A 4 33.75 -8.31 34.36
N ARG A 5 32.59 -7.67 34.22
CA ARG A 5 31.64 -8.01 33.15
C ARG A 5 32.12 -7.29 31.90
N THR A 6 32.73 -8.05 30.99
CA THR A 6 32.88 -7.68 29.60
C THR A 6 31.49 -7.39 29.04
N THR A 7 31.19 -6.10 28.85
CA THR A 7 30.09 -5.65 28.01
C THR A 7 30.43 -6.08 26.58
N ALA A 8 29.71 -7.09 26.07
CA ALA A 8 29.63 -7.30 24.64
C ALA A 8 29.01 -6.04 24.06
N ASP A 9 29.85 -5.28 23.36
CA ASP A 9 29.48 -4.10 22.60
C ASP A 9 28.43 -4.56 21.58
N ALA A 10 27.16 -4.27 21.85
CA ALA A 10 26.07 -4.55 20.94
C ALA A 10 26.22 -3.57 19.77
N THR A 11 27.08 -3.95 18.83
CA THR A 11 27.12 -3.38 17.49
C THR A 11 25.78 -3.73 16.88
N HIS A 12 24.79 -2.85 17.07
CA HIS A 12 23.52 -2.88 16.36
C HIS A 12 23.87 -2.83 14.87
N CYS A 13 23.95 -4.00 14.24
CA CYS A 13 24.25 -4.10 12.83
C CYS A 13 23.12 -3.39 12.10
N CYS A 14 23.45 -2.30 11.41
CA CYS A 14 22.54 -1.58 10.51
C CYS A 14 22.33 -2.37 9.21
N VAL A 15 21.94 -3.64 9.35
CA VAL A 15 21.66 -4.51 8.21
C VAL A 15 20.19 -4.30 7.89
N ALA A 16 19.93 -4.03 6.61
CA ALA A 16 18.59 -4.06 6.07
C ALA A 16 18.19 -5.55 5.99
N ASP A 17 17.67 -6.11 7.08
CA ASP A 17 17.10 -7.44 7.12
C ASP A 17 15.66 -7.29 7.61
N SER A 18 14.72 -7.35 6.68
CA SER A 18 13.28 -7.18 6.94
C SER A 18 12.52 -7.71 5.74
N LYS A 19 11.37 -8.37 5.96
CA LYS A 19 10.54 -8.80 4.82
C LYS A 19 10.05 -7.60 4.01
N LEU A 20 10.00 -6.41 4.59
CA LEU A 20 9.66 -5.17 3.88
C LEU A 20 10.51 -4.93 2.62
N LEU A 21 11.75 -5.42 2.61
CA LEU A 21 12.67 -5.27 1.47
C LEU A 21 12.32 -6.19 0.30
N THR A 22 11.51 -7.21 0.55
CA THR A 22 11.13 -8.22 -0.43
C THR A 22 10.34 -7.57 -1.55
N GLY A 23 10.76 -7.82 -2.79
CA GLY A 23 10.01 -7.39 -3.96
C GLY A 23 10.16 -5.92 -4.32
N LEU A 24 11.08 -5.18 -3.68
CA LEU A 24 11.53 -3.88 -4.17
C LEU A 24 12.31 -4.01 -5.50
N PRO A 25 12.37 -2.95 -6.33
CA PRO A 25 13.16 -2.96 -7.55
C PRO A 25 14.63 -3.36 -7.31
N GLU A 26 15.22 -4.07 -8.27
CA GLU A 26 16.64 -4.37 -8.20
C GLU A 26 17.46 -3.07 -8.20
N GLY A 27 18.47 -3.00 -7.32
CA GLY A 27 19.30 -1.80 -7.19
C GLY A 27 18.65 -0.64 -6.44
N THR A 28 17.53 -0.85 -5.73
CA THR A 28 16.98 0.15 -4.80
C THR A 28 18.08 0.69 -3.88
N PRO A 29 18.34 2.01 -3.86
CA PRO A 29 19.41 2.57 -3.05
C PRO A 29 19.19 2.37 -1.55
N ILE A 30 20.27 1.99 -0.85
CA ILE A 30 20.30 1.86 0.61
C ILE A 30 21.10 3.03 1.18
N VAL A 31 20.49 3.77 2.10
CA VAL A 31 21.04 4.98 2.71
C VAL A 31 21.11 4.80 4.22
N LYS A 32 22.28 5.02 4.80
CA LYS A 32 22.42 5.11 6.26
C LYS A 32 21.97 6.49 6.74
N TYR A 33 21.01 6.52 7.65
CA TYR A 33 20.58 7.75 8.29
C TYR A 33 21.72 8.35 9.13
N THR A 34 21.93 9.66 9.00
CA THR A 34 22.97 10.41 9.75
C THR A 34 22.44 11.74 10.25
N ASN A 35 21.73 12.48 9.39
CA ASN A 35 20.95 13.65 9.74
C ASN A 35 19.92 13.93 8.64
N MET A 36 18.84 14.62 9.01
CA MET A 36 17.73 14.90 8.11
C MET A 36 18.12 15.77 6.92
N LYS A 37 19.00 16.76 7.08
CA LYS A 37 19.43 17.63 5.97
C LYS A 37 20.07 16.82 4.83
N LYS A 38 20.95 15.88 5.15
CA LYS A 38 21.57 15.00 4.14
C LYS A 38 20.55 14.07 3.51
N LEU A 39 19.69 13.46 4.32
CA LEU A 39 18.67 12.54 3.80
C LEU A 39 17.68 13.26 2.87
N LYS A 40 17.23 14.47 3.25
CA LYS A 40 16.35 15.30 2.43
C LYS A 40 16.93 15.54 1.04
N ASN A 41 18.21 15.93 0.96
CA ASN A 41 18.88 16.10 -0.33
C ASN A 41 18.89 14.81 -1.17
N ILE A 42 19.07 13.65 -0.53
CA ILE A 42 19.06 12.36 -1.22
C ILE A 42 17.64 12.02 -1.72
N ILE A 43 16.62 12.21 -0.89
CA ILE A 43 15.20 12.02 -1.27
C ILE A 43 14.85 12.90 -2.46
N ASP A 44 15.13 14.20 -2.37
CA ASP A 44 14.80 15.18 -3.42
C ASP A 44 15.53 14.85 -4.74
N THR A 45 16.82 14.47 -4.65
CA THR A 45 17.61 14.07 -5.83
C THR A 45 17.07 12.79 -6.45
N GLN A 46 16.79 11.76 -5.65
CA GLN A 46 16.24 10.51 -6.14
C GLN A 46 14.88 10.72 -6.81
N SER A 47 14.02 11.57 -6.26
CA SER A 47 12.72 11.91 -6.84
C SER A 47 12.86 12.55 -8.23
N LEU A 48 13.81 13.48 -8.40
CA LEU A 48 14.14 14.10 -9.68
C LEU A 48 14.71 13.09 -10.68
N ASP A 49 15.62 12.23 -10.23
CA ASP A 49 16.24 11.19 -11.07
C ASP A 49 15.18 10.19 -11.57
N CYS A 50 14.25 9.77 -10.72
CA CYS A 50 13.15 8.88 -11.11
C CYS A 50 12.19 9.55 -12.09
N SER A 51 11.96 10.85 -11.96
CA SER A 51 11.12 11.62 -12.88
C SER A 51 11.77 11.74 -14.26
N ALA A 52 13.11 11.81 -14.32
CA ALA A 52 13.87 11.87 -15.57
C ALA A 52 14.10 10.48 -16.22
N ASP A 53 14.27 9.45 -15.39
CA ASP A 53 14.57 8.09 -15.81
C ASP A 53 13.69 7.09 -15.05
N SER A 54 12.63 6.65 -15.73
CA SER A 54 11.69 5.67 -15.19
C SER A 54 12.32 4.32 -14.83
N SER A 55 13.57 4.02 -15.24
CA SER A 55 14.27 2.80 -14.84
C SER A 55 14.79 2.85 -13.40
N LYS A 56 14.91 4.04 -12.81
CA LYS A 56 15.35 4.20 -11.41
C LYS A 56 14.27 3.71 -10.44
N SER A 57 14.73 3.14 -9.32
CA SER A 57 13.85 2.76 -8.22
C SER A 57 13.20 4.00 -7.60
N PRO A 58 11.85 4.10 -7.54
CA PRO A 58 11.17 5.16 -6.81
C PRO A 58 11.25 4.98 -5.30
N PHE A 59 11.89 3.91 -4.82
CA PHE A 59 12.09 3.63 -3.40
C PHE A 59 13.50 3.99 -2.94
N LEU A 60 13.62 4.33 -1.66
CA LEU A 60 14.86 4.40 -0.88
C LEU A 60 14.71 3.53 0.38
N ILE A 61 15.75 2.77 0.70
CA ILE A 61 15.85 2.01 1.95
C ILE A 61 16.70 2.81 2.92
N VAL A 62 16.11 3.31 3.99
CA VAL A 62 16.82 4.09 5.02
C VAL A 62 17.09 3.19 6.23
N THR A 63 18.35 3.07 6.63
CA THR A 63 18.80 2.23 7.76
C THR A 63 19.36 3.08 8.90
N CYS A 64 19.52 2.47 10.08
CA CYS A 64 19.98 3.14 11.30
C CYS A 64 19.09 4.35 11.69
N VAL A 65 17.77 4.30 11.46
CA VAL A 65 16.90 5.39 11.92
C VAL A 65 16.86 5.44 13.46
N ASP A 66 16.79 6.63 14.02
CA ASP A 66 16.66 6.85 15.46
C ASP A 66 15.22 7.23 15.83
N ASP A 67 14.92 7.32 17.13
CA ASP A 67 13.58 7.65 17.62
C ASP A 67 13.07 9.03 17.16
N ASN A 68 13.97 9.93 16.76
CA ASN A 68 13.62 11.28 16.27
C ASN A 68 13.41 11.33 14.77
N PHE A 69 13.70 10.26 14.03
CA PHE A 69 13.67 10.23 12.57
C PHE A 69 12.35 10.73 11.99
N PHE A 70 11.23 10.18 12.46
CA PHE A 70 9.91 10.50 11.92
C PHE A 70 9.53 11.96 12.18
N LYS A 71 9.76 12.44 13.40
CA LYS A 71 9.54 13.85 13.73
C LYS A 71 10.37 14.78 12.85
N ALA A 72 11.65 14.46 12.66
CA ALA A 72 12.52 15.25 11.80
C ALA A 72 12.09 15.21 10.33
N LEU A 73 11.52 14.09 9.87
CA LEU A 73 11.04 13.92 8.50
C LEU A 73 9.78 14.77 8.28
N ASP A 74 8.83 14.74 9.22
CA ASP A 74 7.62 15.57 9.20
C ASP A 74 7.97 17.08 9.21
N GLU A 75 8.96 17.48 10.01
CA GLU A 75 9.46 18.87 10.03
C GLU A 75 10.14 19.27 8.71
N ALA A 76 10.77 18.32 8.01
CA ALA A 76 11.43 18.56 6.72
C ALA A 76 10.45 18.58 5.53
N TYR A 77 9.29 17.93 5.68
CA TYR A 77 8.24 17.81 4.67
C TYR A 77 6.85 18.06 5.29
N PRO A 78 6.52 19.31 5.66
CA PRO A 78 5.28 19.64 6.36
C PRO A 78 4.01 19.47 5.49
N ASP A 79 4.16 19.57 4.17
CA ASP A 79 3.03 19.52 3.23
C ASP A 79 2.98 18.19 2.47
N SER A 80 4.09 17.81 1.83
CA SER A 80 4.17 16.62 0.99
C SER A 80 5.59 16.06 1.04
N GLY A 81 5.70 14.84 1.57
CA GLY A 81 6.95 14.10 1.71
C GLY A 81 6.88 12.74 1.03
N PRO A 82 7.98 11.96 1.09
CA PRO A 82 7.95 10.58 0.64
C PRO A 82 6.99 9.76 1.49
N ARG A 83 6.37 8.75 0.90
CA ARG A 83 5.52 7.83 1.65
C ARG A 83 6.35 6.84 2.41
N ILE A 84 5.89 6.54 3.61
CA ILE A 84 6.62 5.73 4.57
C ILE A 84 6.00 4.34 4.63
N THR A 85 6.84 3.32 4.61
CA THR A 85 6.50 1.97 5.08
C THR A 85 7.53 1.53 6.10
N TYR A 86 7.06 1.02 7.24
CA TYR A 86 7.90 0.76 8.39
C TYR A 86 7.35 -0.36 9.30
N ASN A 87 8.23 -1.27 9.74
CA ASN A 87 7.89 -2.37 10.63
C ASN A 87 9.07 -2.75 11.55
N PHE A 88 8.94 -2.48 12.85
CA PHE A 88 9.92 -2.79 13.90
C PHE A 88 10.03 -4.30 14.21
N GLU A 89 9.01 -5.10 13.94
CA GLU A 89 8.95 -6.50 14.39
C GLU A 89 9.84 -7.44 13.56
N GLU A 90 10.29 -7.01 12.38
CA GLU A 90 10.95 -7.90 11.40
C GLU A 90 12.43 -7.59 11.12
N GLY A 91 13.04 -6.63 11.81
CA GLY A 91 14.49 -6.45 11.81
C GLY A 91 14.96 -5.00 11.60
N GLY A 92 15.48 -4.45 12.71
CA GLY A 92 16.21 -3.18 12.76
C GLY A 92 15.41 -1.93 12.43
N PRO A 93 16.00 -0.73 12.66
CA PRO A 93 15.37 0.53 12.30
C PRO A 93 15.53 0.80 10.80
N THR A 94 14.78 0.06 9.98
CA THR A 94 14.75 0.18 8.51
C THR A 94 13.43 0.77 8.05
N VAL A 95 13.49 1.89 7.33
CA VAL A 95 12.33 2.60 6.75
C VAL A 95 12.41 2.52 5.23
N ILE A 96 11.30 2.20 4.58
CA ILE A 96 11.17 2.34 3.12
C ILE A 96 10.48 3.66 2.85
N LEU A 97 11.12 4.47 2.00
CA LEU A 97 10.58 5.71 1.49
C LEU A 97 10.23 5.53 0.01
N GLU A 98 8.98 5.72 -0.37
CA GLU A 98 8.58 5.90 -1.76
C GLU A 98 8.64 7.40 -2.08
N VAL A 99 9.58 7.79 -2.94
CA VAL A 99 9.94 9.19 -3.19
C VAL A 99 9.32 9.77 -4.46
N MET A 100 8.70 8.93 -5.30
CA MET A 100 8.06 9.33 -6.54
C MET A 100 6.97 8.34 -6.91
N LYS A 101 5.82 8.86 -7.36
CA LYS A 101 4.75 8.05 -7.93
C LYS A 101 4.63 8.32 -9.42
N SER A 102 4.52 7.25 -10.21
CA SER A 102 4.32 7.42 -11.65
C SER A 102 2.91 7.95 -11.94
N THR A 103 2.76 8.69 -13.04
CA THR A 103 1.45 9.16 -13.50
C THR A 103 0.50 7.99 -13.75
N ALA A 104 1.01 6.87 -14.31
CA ALA A 104 0.25 5.64 -14.52
C ALA A 104 -0.30 5.05 -13.20
N HIS A 105 0.51 5.07 -12.15
CA HIS A 105 0.11 4.64 -10.81
C HIS A 105 -1.03 5.52 -10.27
N GLU A 106 -0.86 6.85 -10.27
CA GLU A 106 -1.90 7.77 -9.79
C GLU A 106 -3.19 7.69 -10.60
N MET A 107 -3.09 7.47 -11.92
CA MET A 107 -4.24 7.28 -12.79
C MET A 107 -5.03 6.01 -12.44
N ALA A 108 -4.35 4.91 -12.15
CA ALA A 108 -5.01 3.66 -11.74
C ALA A 108 -5.75 3.82 -10.41
N THR A 109 -5.05 4.33 -9.39
CA THR A 109 -5.60 4.59 -8.05
C THR A 109 -6.79 5.55 -8.12
N GLY A 110 -6.60 6.72 -8.75
CA GLY A 110 -7.62 7.75 -8.86
C GLY A 110 -8.84 7.32 -9.68
N ARG A 111 -8.64 6.51 -10.73
CA ARG A 111 -9.78 5.98 -11.50
C ARG A 111 -10.57 4.98 -10.67
N LEU A 112 -9.92 4.06 -9.96
CA LEU A 112 -10.63 3.11 -9.10
C LEU A 112 -11.37 3.84 -7.96
N HIS A 113 -10.75 4.86 -7.36
CA HIS A 113 -11.39 5.74 -6.39
C HIS A 113 -12.70 6.32 -6.92
N MET A 114 -12.66 6.94 -8.10
CA MET A 114 -13.84 7.55 -8.71
C MET A 114 -14.96 6.54 -8.93
N GLU A 115 -14.64 5.34 -9.43
CA GLU A 115 -15.65 4.30 -9.66
C GLU A 115 -16.28 3.83 -8.35
N ILE A 116 -15.51 3.70 -7.26
CA ILE A 116 -16.04 3.39 -5.93
C ILE A 116 -16.98 4.50 -5.45
N ILE A 117 -16.57 5.76 -5.50
CA ILE A 117 -17.39 6.91 -5.05
C ILE A 117 -18.70 6.99 -5.83
N LEU A 118 -18.68 6.78 -7.16
CA LEU A 118 -19.91 6.75 -7.96
C LEU A 118 -20.87 5.65 -7.52
N LYS A 119 -20.35 4.47 -7.14
CA LYS A 119 -21.19 3.38 -6.65
C LYS A 119 -21.78 3.70 -5.28
N LEU A 120 -20.97 4.27 -4.38
CA LEU A 120 -21.44 4.72 -3.07
C LEU A 120 -22.54 5.77 -3.19
N GLY A 121 -22.37 6.78 -4.05
CA GLY A 121 -23.38 7.82 -4.30
C GLY A 121 -24.70 7.27 -4.88
N ASN A 122 -24.62 6.27 -5.76
CA ASN A 122 -25.82 5.61 -6.28
C ASN A 122 -26.58 4.81 -5.20
N MET A 123 -25.85 4.32 -4.19
CA MET A 123 -26.43 3.63 -3.03
C MET A 123 -26.93 4.61 -1.96
N GLY A 124 -26.45 5.86 -1.96
CA GLY A 124 -26.78 6.89 -0.96
C GLY A 124 -26.02 6.73 0.36
N VAL A 125 -24.82 6.14 0.31
CA VAL A 125 -23.97 5.81 1.47
C VAL A 125 -22.57 6.43 1.35
N GLU A 126 -22.39 7.40 0.46
CA GLU A 126 -21.11 8.08 0.19
C GLU A 126 -20.54 8.83 1.40
N TYR A 127 -21.38 9.14 2.40
CA TYR A 127 -20.97 9.76 3.65
C TYR A 127 -20.79 8.76 4.80
N GLU A 128 -21.20 7.50 4.62
CA GLU A 128 -20.98 6.43 5.60
C GLU A 128 -19.61 5.75 5.44
N LEU A 129 -19.11 5.64 4.20
CA LEU A 129 -17.79 5.12 3.88
C LEU A 129 -16.93 6.24 3.28
N VAL A 130 -16.15 6.90 4.13
CA VAL A 130 -15.43 8.15 3.80
C VAL A 130 -13.97 7.89 3.43
N SER A 131 -13.46 8.63 2.45
CA SER A 131 -12.05 8.56 2.08
C SER A 131 -11.14 9.11 3.19
N MET A 132 -10.13 8.32 3.56
CA MET A 132 -9.08 8.67 4.50
C MET A 132 -7.86 9.09 3.69
N ASN A 133 -7.79 10.38 3.34
CA ASN A 133 -6.71 10.87 2.49
C ASN A 133 -5.41 11.04 3.29
N GLU A 134 -4.33 10.48 2.76
CA GLU A 134 -2.91 10.83 3.00
C GLU A 134 -2.40 10.81 4.44
N SER A 135 -3.22 10.36 5.39
CA SER A 135 -2.80 10.24 6.79
C SER A 135 -1.98 8.97 6.96
N GLU A 136 -0.81 9.14 7.54
CA GLU A 136 -0.02 8.02 8.02
C GLU A 136 -0.74 7.28 9.14
N ILE A 137 -0.72 5.96 9.10
CA ILE A 137 -1.44 5.10 10.05
C ILE A 137 -0.44 4.31 10.88
N HIS A 138 -0.74 4.16 12.17
CA HIS A 138 0.07 3.42 13.13
C HIS A 138 -0.71 2.29 13.75
N SER A 139 -0.09 1.12 13.82
CA SER A 139 -0.58 0.02 14.65
C SER A 139 -0.67 0.47 16.12
N LEU A 140 -1.54 -0.20 16.90
CA LEU A 140 -1.77 0.16 18.31
C LEU A 140 -0.49 0.08 19.16
N ASN A 141 0.39 -0.87 18.85
CA ASN A 141 1.68 -1.06 19.51
C ASN A 141 2.81 -0.20 18.91
N LYS A 142 2.52 0.60 17.87
CA LYS A 142 3.46 1.48 17.15
C LYS A 142 4.63 0.74 16.48
N THR A 143 4.52 -0.57 16.28
CA THR A 143 5.56 -1.34 15.59
C THR A 143 5.41 -1.28 14.08
N TRP A 144 4.22 -0.99 13.56
CA TRP A 144 3.95 -0.89 12.13
C TRP A 144 3.38 0.48 11.78
N ARG A 145 3.86 1.05 10.67
CA ARG A 145 3.50 2.38 10.17
C ARG A 145 3.51 2.36 8.65
N LYS A 146 2.44 2.89 8.05
CA LYS A 146 2.36 3.07 6.59
C LYS A 146 1.38 4.17 6.21
N GLN A 147 1.61 4.79 5.06
CA GLN A 147 0.63 5.64 4.38
C GLN A 147 0.01 4.87 3.20
N PRO A 148 -1.33 4.78 3.09
CA PRO A 148 -1.98 4.06 2.00
C PRO A 148 -1.97 4.85 0.68
N ASP A 149 -2.11 4.16 -0.46
CA ASP A 149 -2.42 4.82 -1.73
C ASP A 149 -3.75 5.53 -1.69
N LEU A 150 -4.76 4.80 -1.24
CA LEU A 150 -6.09 5.29 -0.93
C LEU A 150 -6.68 4.41 0.16
N ALA A 151 -7.43 5.02 1.06
CA ALA A 151 -8.10 4.30 2.12
C ALA A 151 -9.51 4.84 2.34
N PHE A 152 -10.38 3.99 2.89
CA PHE A 152 -11.71 4.36 3.35
C PHE A 152 -11.93 3.88 4.79
N GLY A 153 -12.50 4.76 5.60
CA GLY A 153 -12.96 4.48 6.95
C GLY A 153 -14.48 4.61 7.04
N LEU A 154 -15.05 4.08 8.12
CA LEU A 154 -16.46 4.33 8.41
C LEU A 154 -16.61 5.70 9.06
N GLU A 155 -17.75 6.35 8.81
CA GLU A 155 -18.09 7.59 9.49
C GLU A 155 -17.98 7.43 11.02
N GLY A 156 -17.31 8.39 11.67
CA GLY A 156 -17.01 8.33 13.10
C GLY A 156 -15.92 7.33 13.52
N HIS A 157 -15.37 6.53 12.59
CA HIS A 157 -14.35 5.51 12.84
C HIS A 157 -13.24 5.58 11.78
N THR A 158 -12.56 6.72 11.71
CA THR A 158 -11.52 7.02 10.70
C THR A 158 -10.09 6.89 11.27
N ARG A 159 -9.90 6.25 12.41
CA ARG A 159 -8.55 5.97 12.95
C ARG A 159 -7.84 4.89 12.15
N TRP A 160 -8.59 3.91 11.65
CA TRP A 160 -8.07 2.79 10.89
C TRP A 160 -9.03 2.49 9.72
N PRO A 161 -8.51 2.18 8.52
CA PRO A 161 -9.34 1.98 7.34
C PRO A 161 -9.98 0.60 7.30
N VAL A 162 -11.23 0.54 6.85
CA VAL A 162 -11.94 -0.73 6.60
C VAL A 162 -11.66 -1.26 5.20
N LEU A 163 -11.31 -0.39 4.25
CA LEU A 163 -10.94 -0.72 2.87
C LEU A 163 -9.68 0.07 2.51
N VAL A 164 -8.67 -0.63 2.01
CA VAL A 164 -7.42 -0.01 1.53
C VAL A 164 -7.21 -0.37 0.06
N ILE A 165 -6.63 0.54 -0.71
CA ILE A 165 -6.12 0.30 -2.05
C ILE A 165 -4.62 0.53 -2.00
N GLU A 166 -3.85 -0.37 -2.60
CA GLU A 166 -2.40 -0.26 -2.80
C GLU A 166 -2.12 -0.50 -4.29
N THR A 167 -1.35 0.37 -4.93
CA THR A 167 -1.03 0.28 -6.34
C THR A 167 0.47 0.11 -6.47
N GLY A 168 0.90 -0.91 -7.21
CA GLY A 168 2.30 -1.18 -7.49
C GLY A 168 2.55 -1.12 -8.99
N MET A 169 3.70 -0.58 -9.36
CA MET A 169 4.18 -0.59 -10.75
C MET A 169 5.67 -0.92 -10.85
N SER A 170 6.47 -0.43 -9.91
CA SER A 170 7.91 -0.71 -9.87
C SER A 170 8.26 -1.89 -8.97
N GLU A 171 7.45 -2.14 -7.95
CA GLU A 171 7.61 -3.28 -7.04
C GLU A 171 6.91 -4.53 -7.58
N THR A 172 7.34 -5.69 -7.09
CA THR A 172 6.76 -6.98 -7.47
C THR A 172 5.40 -7.20 -6.80
N GLN A 173 4.62 -8.14 -7.34
CA GLN A 173 3.38 -8.60 -6.70
C GLN A 173 3.59 -9.10 -5.26
N GLN A 174 4.76 -9.67 -4.95
CA GLN A 174 5.08 -10.13 -3.60
C GLN A 174 5.18 -8.98 -2.60
N LYS A 175 5.65 -7.80 -3.03
CA LYS A 175 5.70 -6.61 -2.19
C LYS A 175 4.29 -6.09 -1.89
N LEU A 176 3.41 -6.04 -2.89
CA LEU A 176 1.99 -5.72 -2.69
C LEU A 176 1.27 -6.71 -1.76
N ALA A 177 1.65 -7.99 -1.79
CA ALA A 177 1.14 -8.98 -0.84
C ALA A 177 1.54 -8.66 0.61
N ILE A 178 2.80 -8.26 0.82
CA ILE A 178 3.31 -7.84 2.13
C ILE A 178 2.59 -6.58 2.62
N ASP A 179 2.34 -5.61 1.74
CA ASP A 179 1.57 -4.41 2.09
C ASP A 179 0.13 -4.76 2.48
N ALA A 180 -0.54 -5.61 1.69
CA ALA A 180 -1.90 -6.06 1.98
C ALA A 180 -1.99 -6.81 3.31
N GLN A 181 -1.02 -7.68 3.60
CA GLN A 181 -0.91 -8.37 4.89
C GLN A 181 -0.64 -7.39 6.02
N GLY A 182 0.24 -6.41 5.84
CA GLY A 182 0.49 -5.36 6.83
C GLY A 182 -0.80 -4.63 7.23
N TRP A 183 -1.63 -4.24 6.25
CA TRP A 183 -2.92 -3.62 6.53
C TRP A 183 -3.90 -4.55 7.25
N LEU A 184 -3.99 -5.81 6.86
CA LEU A 184 -4.94 -6.77 7.45
C LEU A 184 -4.50 -7.22 8.86
N GLU A 185 -3.22 -7.49 9.05
CA GLU A 185 -2.68 -8.24 10.19
C GLU A 185 -2.07 -7.35 11.27
N ALA A 186 -1.83 -6.06 10.99
CA ALA A 186 -1.30 -5.14 11.98
C ALA A 186 -2.15 -5.11 13.26
N GLN A 187 -1.48 -4.99 14.41
CA GLN A 187 -2.17 -5.01 15.70
C GLN A 187 -3.17 -3.85 15.81
N GLY A 188 -4.44 -4.22 15.99
CA GLY A 188 -5.56 -3.29 16.06
C GLY A 188 -6.11 -2.86 14.70
N SER A 189 -5.80 -3.62 13.64
CA SER A 189 -6.39 -3.41 12.34
C SER A 189 -7.90 -3.65 12.33
N ASP A 190 -8.62 -2.68 11.78
CA ASP A 190 -10.03 -2.80 11.41
C ASP A 190 -10.23 -3.11 9.93
N THR A 191 -9.15 -3.28 9.16
CA THR A 191 -9.22 -3.52 7.72
C THR A 191 -9.93 -4.83 7.41
N LYS A 192 -10.95 -4.74 6.54
CA LYS A 192 -11.78 -5.87 6.13
C LYS A 192 -11.44 -6.35 4.73
N ALA A 193 -10.94 -5.47 3.88
CA ALA A 193 -10.47 -5.79 2.55
C ALA A 193 -9.31 -4.86 2.12
N VAL A 194 -8.37 -5.40 1.36
CA VAL A 194 -7.34 -4.62 0.65
C VAL A 194 -7.45 -4.92 -0.84
N ILE A 195 -7.41 -3.90 -1.69
CA ILE A 195 -7.34 -4.02 -3.13
C ILE A 195 -5.93 -3.69 -3.59
N THR A 196 -5.20 -4.66 -4.10
CA THR A 196 -3.90 -4.41 -4.74
C THR A 196 -4.08 -4.26 -6.25
N ILE A 197 -3.49 -3.22 -6.85
CA ILE A 197 -3.43 -3.00 -8.28
C ILE A 197 -1.98 -3.17 -8.73
N ASN A 198 -1.65 -4.30 -9.36
CA ASN A 198 -0.32 -4.53 -9.91
C ASN A 198 -0.30 -4.17 -11.39
N ILE A 199 0.40 -3.09 -11.75
CA ILE A 199 0.57 -2.60 -13.12
C ILE A 199 1.87 -3.17 -13.67
N ASP A 200 1.80 -3.95 -14.74
CA ASP A 200 2.99 -4.43 -15.42
C ASP A 200 3.67 -3.26 -16.18
N LYS A 201 4.94 -3.03 -15.88
CA LYS A 201 5.74 -1.96 -16.49
C LYS A 201 6.16 -2.26 -17.94
N HIS A 202 6.15 -3.52 -18.34
CA HIS A 202 6.71 -4.01 -19.60
C HIS A 202 5.66 -4.56 -20.56
N SER A 203 4.44 -4.76 -20.10
CA SER A 203 3.33 -5.19 -20.94
C SER A 203 2.02 -4.51 -20.54
N PRO A 204 1.05 -4.35 -21.46
CA PRO A 204 -0.25 -3.81 -21.12
C PRO A 204 -1.10 -4.85 -20.37
N HIS A 205 -0.73 -5.09 -19.11
CA HIS A 205 -1.36 -6.02 -18.17
C HIS A 205 -1.51 -5.33 -16.81
N ILE A 206 -2.69 -5.47 -16.20
CA ILE A 206 -2.95 -5.04 -14.82
C ILE A 206 -3.65 -6.17 -14.08
N THR A 207 -3.13 -6.53 -12.90
CA THR A 207 -3.74 -7.51 -12.01
C THR A 207 -4.35 -6.80 -10.81
N PHE A 208 -5.66 -6.96 -10.61
CA PHE A 208 -6.36 -6.54 -9.42
C PHE A 208 -6.54 -7.74 -8.51
N GLN A 209 -6.21 -7.61 -7.23
CA GLN A 209 -6.48 -8.65 -6.24
C GLN A 209 -7.21 -8.07 -5.05
N ARG A 210 -8.19 -8.80 -4.56
CA ARG A 210 -8.87 -8.51 -3.28
C ARG A 210 -8.33 -9.45 -2.23
N TRP A 211 -7.78 -8.88 -1.18
CA TRP A 211 -7.24 -9.57 -0.03
C TRP A 211 -8.18 -9.45 1.15
N GLU A 212 -8.37 -10.55 1.87
CA GLU A 212 -9.17 -10.62 3.10
C GLU A 212 -8.51 -11.62 4.06
N HIS A 213 -8.87 -11.55 5.34
CA HIS A 213 -8.58 -12.66 6.25
C HIS A 213 -9.31 -13.92 5.79
N GLU A 214 -8.61 -15.06 5.80
CA GLU A 214 -9.26 -16.36 5.59
C GLU A 214 -10.46 -16.54 6.55
N ASP A 215 -11.58 -17.04 6.00
CA ASP A 215 -12.84 -17.19 6.74
C ASP A 215 -12.62 -18.16 7.92
N THR A 216 -12.67 -17.65 9.15
CA THR A 216 -12.25 -18.34 10.39
C THR A 216 -13.17 -19.47 10.85
N ARG A 217 -14.05 -19.98 9.97
CA ARG A 217 -15.04 -21.04 10.30
C ARG A 217 -14.39 -22.33 10.81
N HIS A 218 -13.09 -22.51 10.61
CA HIS A 218 -12.30 -23.63 11.13
C HIS A 218 -11.01 -23.20 11.87
N ALA A 219 -10.94 -21.97 12.40
CA ALA A 219 -9.78 -21.53 13.15
C ALA A 219 -9.81 -22.12 14.58
N THR A 220 -8.91 -23.06 14.86
CA THR A 220 -8.52 -23.36 16.25
C THR A 220 -7.95 -22.09 16.88
N ARG A 221 -8.21 -21.86 18.18
CA ARG A 221 -7.80 -20.68 18.99
C ARG A 221 -6.32 -20.23 18.85
N SER A 222 -5.47 -21.01 18.20
CA SER A 222 -4.03 -20.79 18.00
C SER A 222 -3.62 -20.19 16.65
N ARG A 223 -4.53 -20.04 15.66
CA ARG A 223 -4.20 -19.44 14.36
C ARG A 223 -4.62 -17.97 14.31
N HIS A 224 -3.65 -17.09 14.14
CA HIS A 224 -3.92 -15.71 13.73
C HIS A 224 -4.43 -15.75 12.29
N PRO A 225 -5.57 -15.11 11.97
CA PRO A 225 -6.07 -15.06 10.60
C PRO A 225 -5.01 -14.43 9.71
N HIS A 226 -4.67 -15.11 8.61
CA HIS A 226 -3.70 -14.63 7.63
C HIS A 226 -4.43 -14.01 6.44
N GLY A 227 -3.93 -12.87 5.96
CA GLY A 227 -4.42 -12.21 4.77
C GLY A 227 -4.12 -13.03 3.52
N SER A 228 -5.15 -13.32 2.72
CA SER A 228 -5.02 -14.09 1.49
C SER A 228 -5.85 -13.50 0.37
N VAL A 229 -5.48 -13.81 -0.87
CA VAL A 229 -6.23 -13.41 -2.06
C VAL A 229 -7.51 -14.21 -2.15
N VAL A 230 -8.65 -13.54 -2.12
CA VAL A 230 -9.98 -14.16 -2.29
C VAL A 230 -10.56 -13.91 -3.69
N GLN A 231 -10.02 -12.93 -4.42
CA GLN A 231 -10.41 -12.63 -5.79
C GLN A 231 -9.20 -12.11 -6.57
N THR A 232 -9.01 -12.59 -7.81
CA THR A 232 -8.07 -12.03 -8.78
C THR A 232 -8.82 -11.69 -10.06
N VAL A 233 -8.57 -10.49 -10.59
CA VAL A 233 -9.08 -10.03 -11.88
C VAL A 233 -7.90 -9.50 -12.69
N GLU A 234 -7.77 -9.98 -13.92
CA GLU A 234 -6.70 -9.56 -14.83
C GLU A 234 -7.31 -8.79 -15.98
N VAL A 235 -6.67 -7.67 -16.32
CA VAL A 235 -7.01 -6.83 -17.46
C VAL A 235 -5.79 -6.76 -18.35
N PHE A 236 -5.94 -7.11 -19.62
CA PHE A 236 -4.81 -7.14 -20.54
C PHE A 236 -5.22 -6.73 -21.96
N HIS A 237 -4.27 -6.13 -22.67
CA HIS A 237 -4.37 -5.81 -24.08
C HIS A 237 -3.50 -6.75 -24.91
N LYS A 238 -4.08 -7.40 -25.92
CA LYS A 238 -3.34 -8.28 -26.84
C LYS A 238 -3.80 -8.03 -28.26
N GLY A 239 -2.88 -7.56 -29.11
CA GLY A 239 -3.18 -7.22 -30.50
C GLY A 239 -4.12 -6.02 -30.56
N VAL A 240 -5.38 -6.24 -30.97
CA VAL A 240 -6.40 -5.18 -31.06
C VAL A 240 -7.50 -5.32 -30.01
N THR A 241 -7.36 -6.27 -29.08
CA THR A 241 -8.42 -6.61 -28.12
C THR A 241 -7.95 -6.35 -26.69
N THR A 242 -8.74 -5.57 -25.95
CA THR A 242 -8.61 -5.44 -24.50
C THR A 242 -9.66 -6.31 -23.82
N ARG A 243 -9.27 -7.08 -22.79
CA ARG A 243 -10.16 -7.99 -22.07
C ARG A 243 -9.95 -7.88 -20.56
N ALA A 244 -11.01 -8.17 -19.82
CA ALA A 244 -10.97 -8.40 -18.38
C ALA A 244 -11.50 -9.81 -18.08
N THR A 245 -10.83 -10.56 -17.19
CA THR A 245 -11.24 -11.93 -16.82
C THR A 245 -12.54 -11.92 -16.01
N GLY A 246 -12.73 -10.90 -15.17
CA GLY A 246 -13.84 -10.78 -14.22
C GLY A 246 -14.20 -9.34 -13.89
N GLU A 247 -15.09 -9.20 -12.91
CA GLU A 247 -15.42 -7.92 -12.28
C GLU A 247 -14.76 -7.89 -10.91
N LEU A 248 -14.36 -6.70 -10.44
CA LEU A 248 -13.87 -6.54 -9.07
C LEU A 248 -15.07 -6.28 -8.16
N ILE A 249 -15.23 -7.09 -7.12
CA ILE A 249 -16.37 -7.01 -6.22
C ILE A 249 -15.85 -6.65 -4.83
N ILE A 250 -16.39 -5.63 -4.19
CA ILE A 250 -16.09 -5.30 -2.79
C ILE A 250 -17.38 -5.54 -1.99
N PRO A 251 -17.42 -6.55 -1.10
CA PRO A 251 -18.65 -6.92 -0.41
C PRO A 251 -19.12 -5.83 0.54
N PHE A 252 -20.36 -5.36 0.37
CA PHE A 252 -20.94 -4.26 1.14
C PHE A 252 -20.91 -4.56 2.64
N GLU A 253 -21.54 -5.66 3.05
CA GLU A 253 -21.71 -5.97 4.47
C GLU A 253 -20.37 -6.18 5.19
N LYS A 254 -19.34 -6.57 4.44
CA LYS A 254 -17.98 -6.71 4.97
C LYS A 254 -17.34 -5.36 5.27
N VAL A 255 -17.36 -4.42 4.32
CA VAL A 255 -16.73 -3.10 4.53
C VAL A 255 -17.57 -2.17 5.41
N PHE A 256 -18.90 -2.29 5.37
CA PHE A 256 -19.81 -1.50 6.21
C PHE A 256 -20.03 -2.10 7.61
N GLY A 257 -19.73 -3.39 7.82
CA GLY A 257 -19.95 -4.06 9.10
C GLY A 257 -21.43 -4.19 9.50
N ARG A 258 -22.36 -3.98 8.56
CA ARG A 258 -23.81 -4.07 8.77
C ARG A 258 -24.49 -4.73 7.58
N VAL A 259 -25.69 -5.27 7.83
CA VAL A 259 -26.55 -5.80 6.76
C VAL A 259 -27.01 -4.68 5.83
N ARG A 260 -27.33 -5.07 4.59
CA ARG A 260 -27.89 -4.14 3.59
C ARG A 260 -29.29 -3.67 3.98
N HIS A 261 -29.60 -2.41 3.68
CA HIS A 261 -30.89 -1.78 3.88
C HIS A 261 -31.57 -1.48 2.54
N GLY A 262 -32.81 -1.92 2.41
CA GLY A 262 -33.61 -1.69 1.21
C GLY A 262 -33.04 -2.39 -0.03
N ARG A 263 -33.37 -1.87 -1.21
CA ARG A 263 -32.99 -2.46 -2.50
C ARG A 263 -31.84 -1.73 -3.21
N LYS A 264 -31.39 -0.60 -2.66
CA LYS A 264 -30.34 0.23 -3.26
C LYS A 264 -28.95 -0.22 -2.84
N GLU A 265 -28.78 -0.60 -1.58
CA GLU A 265 -27.50 -1.09 -1.06
C GLU A 265 -27.15 -2.46 -1.66
N ALA A 266 -25.95 -2.56 -2.21
CA ALA A 266 -25.44 -3.75 -2.89
C ALA A 266 -23.91 -3.77 -2.80
N ASP A 267 -23.30 -4.88 -3.21
CA ASP A 267 -21.83 -4.92 -3.32
C ASP A 267 -21.34 -3.86 -4.32
N ILE A 268 -20.16 -3.30 -4.04
CA ILE A 268 -19.52 -2.34 -4.93
C ILE A 268 -18.88 -3.16 -6.05
N ILE A 269 -19.53 -3.15 -7.22
CA ILE A 269 -19.09 -3.91 -8.40
C ILE A 269 -18.45 -2.94 -9.40
N ILE A 270 -17.15 -3.14 -9.65
CA ILE A 270 -16.42 -2.52 -10.75
C ILE A 270 -16.44 -3.49 -11.93
N THR A 271 -17.24 -3.13 -12.92
CA THR A 271 -17.54 -4.00 -14.07
C THR A 271 -16.32 -4.22 -14.96
N LYS A 272 -16.38 -5.26 -15.80
CA LYS A 272 -15.36 -5.54 -16.83
C LYS A 272 -15.05 -4.31 -17.68
N ASN A 273 -16.08 -3.58 -18.10
CA ASN A 273 -15.91 -2.41 -18.97
C ASN A 273 -15.22 -1.24 -18.25
N GLN A 274 -15.50 -1.02 -16.96
CA GLN A 274 -14.83 -0.01 -16.16
C GLN A 274 -13.35 -0.35 -15.97
N LEU A 275 -13.04 -1.61 -15.66
CA LEU A 275 -11.67 -2.09 -15.52
C LEU A 275 -10.90 -2.01 -16.85
N ILE A 276 -11.53 -2.35 -17.98
CA ILE A 276 -10.95 -2.20 -19.32
C ILE A 276 -10.61 -0.73 -19.60
N ARG A 277 -11.52 0.21 -19.32
CA ARG A 277 -11.29 1.65 -19.52
C ARG A 277 -10.16 2.16 -18.62
N LEU A 278 -10.12 1.71 -17.37
CA LEU A 278 -9.01 2.02 -16.47
C LEU A 278 -7.68 1.54 -17.07
N GLY A 279 -7.61 0.29 -17.52
CA GLY A 279 -6.41 -0.26 -18.16
C GLY A 279 -5.97 0.54 -19.39
N GLN A 280 -6.90 0.90 -20.27
CA GLN A 280 -6.61 1.71 -21.45
C GLN A 280 -6.02 3.09 -21.11
N LEU A 281 -6.51 3.74 -20.05
CA LEU A 281 -5.96 5.01 -19.59
C LEU A 281 -4.53 4.86 -19.08
N VAL A 282 -4.27 3.82 -18.29
CA VAL A 282 -2.93 3.51 -17.75
C VAL A 282 -1.95 3.17 -18.88
N TRP A 283 -2.37 2.35 -19.85
CA TRP A 283 -1.50 1.92 -20.95
C TRP A 283 -1.21 3.01 -21.98
N ALA A 284 -2.13 3.97 -22.16
CA ALA A 284 -1.84 5.18 -22.94
C ALA A 284 -0.71 6.00 -22.28
N GLU A 285 -0.73 6.12 -20.96
CA GLU A 285 0.35 6.77 -20.21
C GLU A 285 1.67 5.98 -20.32
N GLN A 286 1.61 4.65 -20.25
CA GLN A 286 2.77 3.77 -20.47
C GLN A 286 3.22 3.68 -21.94
N ARG A 287 2.50 4.32 -22.87
CA ARG A 287 2.76 4.31 -24.32
C ARG A 287 2.71 2.91 -24.96
N PHE A 288 1.90 2.02 -24.40
CA PHE A 288 1.55 0.74 -25.04
C PHE A 288 0.39 0.86 -26.01
N MET A 289 -0.36 1.97 -25.95
CA MET A 289 -1.52 2.28 -26.77
C MET A 289 -1.53 3.74 -27.20
#